data_AF-A0A1X0XJ19-F1
#
_entry.id   AF-A0A1X0XJ19-F1
#
_cell.length_a   1.000
_cell.length_b   1.000
_cell.length_c   1.000
_cell.angle_alpha   90.00
_cell.angle_beta   90.00
_cell.angle_gamma   90.00
#
_symmetry.space_group_name_H-M   'P 1'
#
loop_
_entity.id
_entity.type
_entity.pdbx_description
1 polymer ?
#
loop_
_entity_poly.entity_id
_entity_poly.type
_entity_poly.pdbx_seq_one_letter_code
_entity_poly.pdbx_strand_id
1 'polypeptide(L)'
;MSTMVELAVSFPSWSREVLERCAISHADDVARERGHVPGDGPVDRLVVNMLRHEFTSYDLAQTGSMHRASCEAIADRYGWLRPECERQIQARERAERDERLALAAAEAQEIAARQWRHDRVSESRAAITALCVGMAVTATVKGHSRTAIVTKVGRSRITVAFHLKSGAERTALVYARDVHPT
;
A
#
# COMPACT_ATOMS: atom_id res chain seq x y z
N MET A 1 26.29 2.95 -14.83
CA MET A 1 25.71 3.00 -16.19
C MET A 1 24.65 1.91 -16.25
N SER A 2 23.37 2.24 -16.12
CA SER A 2 22.31 1.25 -16.31
C SER A 2 22.19 0.96 -17.80
N THR A 3 22.45 -0.29 -18.20
CA THR A 3 22.05 -0.81 -19.51
C THR A 3 20.54 -0.61 -19.64
N MET A 4 20.12 0.29 -20.52
CA MET A 4 18.71 0.36 -20.91
C MET A 4 18.39 -0.96 -21.60
N VAL A 5 17.45 -1.72 -21.03
CA VAL A 5 16.93 -2.92 -21.69
C VAL A 5 16.05 -2.45 -22.84
N GLU A 6 16.49 -2.70 -24.07
CA GLU A 6 15.68 -2.44 -25.26
C GLU A 6 14.63 -3.53 -25.45
N LEU A 7 13.48 -3.15 -26.00
CA LEU A 7 12.43 -4.10 -26.33
C LEU A 7 12.84 -4.93 -27.57
N ALA A 8 13.02 -6.23 -27.38
CA ALA A 8 13.13 -7.18 -28.46
C ALA A 8 11.74 -7.75 -28.77
N VAL A 9 11.40 -7.86 -30.05
CA VAL A 9 10.10 -8.40 -30.53
C VAL A 9 10.32 -9.48 -31.58
N SER A 10 9.55 -10.56 -31.51
CA SER A 10 9.60 -11.64 -32.50
C SER A 10 8.21 -12.22 -32.75
N PHE A 11 7.29 -11.41 -33.28
CA PHE A 11 5.90 -11.81 -33.46
C PHE A 11 5.69 -12.85 -34.57
N PRO A 12 4.82 -13.85 -34.35
CA PRO A 12 4.52 -14.85 -35.35
C PRO A 12 3.69 -14.29 -36.51
N SER A 13 3.75 -14.92 -37.68
CA SER A 13 2.87 -14.61 -38.83
C SER A 13 1.58 -15.42 -38.82
N TRP A 14 1.04 -15.71 -37.64
CA TRP A 14 -0.16 -16.54 -37.47
C TRP A 14 -1.44 -15.79 -37.87
N SER A 15 -2.45 -16.55 -38.31
CA SER A 15 -3.79 -16.01 -38.51
C SER A 15 -4.41 -15.62 -37.17
N ARG A 16 -5.48 -14.82 -37.24
CA ARG A 16 -6.24 -14.41 -36.05
C ARG A 16 -6.74 -15.62 -35.26
N GLU A 17 -7.34 -16.59 -35.93
CA GLU A 17 -7.92 -17.79 -35.30
C GLU A 17 -6.85 -18.63 -34.59
N VAL A 18 -5.65 -18.69 -35.17
CA VAL A 18 -4.50 -19.39 -34.56
C VAL A 18 -4.04 -18.65 -33.31
N LEU A 19 -3.91 -17.32 -33.37
CA LEU A 19 -3.54 -16.50 -32.22
C LEU A 19 -4.54 -16.64 -31.07
N GLU A 20 -5.82 -16.56 -31.36
CA GLU A 20 -6.90 -16.68 -30.36
C GLU A 20 -6.86 -18.04 -29.67
N ARG A 21 -6.76 -19.13 -30.43
CA ARG A 21 -6.66 -20.49 -29.88
C ARG A 21 -5.41 -20.67 -29.02
N CYS A 22 -4.25 -20.20 -29.50
CA CYS A 22 -3.00 -20.27 -28.75
C CYS A 22 -3.07 -19.44 -27.45
N ALA A 23 -3.70 -18.27 -27.50
CA ALA A 23 -3.83 -17.40 -26.34
C ALA A 23 -4.74 -17.98 -25.25
N ILE A 24 -5.83 -18.65 -25.64
CA ILE A 24 -6.70 -19.38 -24.71
C ILE A 24 -5.91 -20.51 -24.05
N SER A 25 -5.24 -21.35 -24.84
CA SER A 25 -4.43 -22.45 -24.32
C SER A 25 -3.32 -21.95 -23.37
N HIS A 26 -2.63 -20.87 -23.74
CA HIS A 26 -1.61 -20.27 -22.89
C HIS A 26 -2.19 -19.74 -21.58
N ALA A 27 -3.36 -19.11 -21.61
CA ALA A 27 -4.04 -18.62 -20.41
C ALA A 27 -4.45 -19.78 -19.47
N ASP A 28 -4.91 -20.90 -20.04
CA ASP A 28 -5.23 -22.13 -19.28
C ASP A 28 -3.99 -22.72 -18.60
N ASP A 29 -2.86 -22.80 -19.33
CA ASP A 29 -1.60 -23.29 -18.79
C ASP A 29 -1.09 -22.41 -17.64
N VAL A 30 -1.06 -21.09 -17.83
CA VAL A 30 -0.66 -20.14 -16.77
C VAL A 30 -1.58 -20.23 -15.55
N ALA A 31 -2.89 -20.38 -15.76
CA ALA A 31 -3.83 -20.50 -14.65
C ALA A 31 -3.60 -21.78 -13.85
N ARG A 32 -3.38 -22.91 -14.54
CA ARG A 32 -3.06 -24.20 -13.92
C ARG A 32 -1.75 -24.12 -13.12
N GLU A 33 -0.71 -23.52 -13.68
CA GLU A 33 0.58 -23.33 -12.99
C GLU A 33 0.44 -22.48 -11.72
N ARG A 34 -0.42 -21.45 -11.75
CA ARG A 34 -0.63 -20.53 -10.62
C ARG A 34 -1.70 -21.00 -9.63
N GLY A 35 -2.31 -22.17 -9.84
CA GLY A 35 -3.41 -22.66 -9.00
C GLY A 35 -4.66 -21.78 -9.05
N HIS A 36 -4.90 -21.13 -10.19
CA HIS A 36 -6.06 -20.27 -10.44
C HIS A 36 -7.04 -20.92 -11.42
N VAL A 37 -8.29 -20.50 -11.36
CA VAL A 37 -9.28 -20.83 -12.40
C VAL A 37 -8.89 -20.07 -13.68
N PRO A 38 -8.91 -20.72 -14.86
CA PRO A 38 -8.61 -20.05 -16.12
C PRO A 38 -9.38 -18.75 -16.32
N GLY A 39 -8.70 -17.76 -16.89
CA GLY A 39 -9.17 -16.38 -16.95
C GLY A 39 -10.33 -16.18 -17.91
N ASP A 40 -11.48 -15.75 -17.37
CA ASP A 40 -12.71 -15.37 -18.09
C ASP A 40 -12.58 -13.97 -18.76
N GLY A 41 -11.49 -13.77 -19.51
CA GLY A 41 -11.17 -12.50 -20.16
C GLY A 41 -11.62 -12.46 -21.63
N PRO A 42 -11.91 -11.28 -22.20
CA PRO A 42 -12.07 -11.12 -23.65
C PRO A 42 -10.85 -11.71 -24.39
N VAL A 43 -11.08 -12.41 -25.49
CA VAL A 43 -10.02 -13.13 -26.22
C VAL A 43 -8.88 -12.20 -26.65
N ASP A 44 -9.19 -10.99 -27.12
CA ASP A 44 -8.21 -9.96 -27.48
C ASP A 44 -7.22 -9.67 -26.34
N ARG A 45 -7.71 -9.63 -25.10
CA ARG A 45 -6.87 -9.44 -23.91
C ARG A 45 -5.92 -10.60 -23.70
N LEU A 46 -6.40 -11.83 -23.89
CA LEU A 46 -5.58 -13.04 -23.79
C LEU A 46 -4.49 -13.02 -24.87
N VAL A 47 -4.84 -12.63 -26.10
CA VAL A 47 -3.89 -12.55 -27.23
C VAL A 47 -2.80 -11.51 -26.96
N VAL A 48 -3.16 -10.30 -26.54
CA VAL A 48 -2.16 -9.26 -26.18
C VAL A 48 -1.28 -9.73 -25.02
N ASN A 49 -1.85 -10.42 -24.03
CA ASN A 49 -1.10 -10.94 -22.90
C ASN A 49 -0.07 -11.99 -23.35
N MET A 50 -0.51 -13.02 -24.08
CA MET A 50 0.38 -14.05 -24.62
C MET A 50 1.46 -13.42 -25.51
N LEU A 51 1.09 -12.55 -26.45
CA LEU A 51 2.05 -11.90 -27.35
C LEU A 51 3.12 -11.12 -26.61
N ARG A 52 2.75 -10.41 -25.54
CA ARG A 52 3.70 -9.66 -24.72
C ARG A 52 4.65 -10.57 -23.96
N HIS A 53 4.16 -11.64 -23.35
CA HIS A 53 4.97 -12.51 -22.49
C HIS A 53 5.84 -13.50 -23.29
N GLU A 54 5.31 -14.06 -24.38
CA GLU A 54 6.01 -15.11 -25.15
C GLU A 54 6.91 -14.54 -26.25
N PHE A 55 6.56 -13.38 -26.82
CA PHE A 55 7.20 -12.88 -28.05
C PHE A 55 7.85 -11.50 -27.89
N THR A 56 7.97 -11.01 -26.66
CA THR A 56 8.75 -9.80 -26.37
C THR A 56 9.66 -9.98 -25.17
N SER A 57 10.70 -9.15 -25.06
CA SER A 57 11.57 -9.11 -23.87
C SER A 57 10.95 -8.40 -22.67
N TYR A 58 9.63 -8.15 -22.67
CA TYR A 58 8.91 -7.43 -21.61
C TYR A 58 9.19 -7.99 -20.21
N ASP A 59 9.28 -9.31 -20.07
CA ASP A 59 9.50 -9.95 -18.77
C ASP A 59 10.92 -9.76 -18.20
N LEU A 60 11.87 -9.30 -19.02
CA LEU A 60 13.20 -8.91 -18.52
C LEU A 60 13.16 -7.58 -17.76
N ALA A 61 12.21 -6.70 -18.08
CA ALA A 61 12.07 -5.38 -17.45
C ALA A 61 10.62 -4.87 -17.58
N GLN A 62 9.75 -5.26 -16.64
CA GLN A 62 8.31 -4.94 -16.62
C GLN A 62 7.99 -3.48 -16.21
N THR A 63 8.68 -2.53 -16.84
CA THR A 63 8.49 -1.09 -16.66
C THR A 63 7.31 -0.58 -17.50
N GLY A 64 6.76 0.59 -17.12
CA GLY A 64 5.67 1.22 -17.89
C GLY A 64 6.06 1.56 -19.34
N SER A 65 7.33 1.91 -19.58
CA SER A 65 7.85 2.17 -20.94
C SER A 65 7.93 0.89 -21.76
N MET A 66 8.40 -0.22 -21.19
CA MET A 66 8.40 -1.52 -21.86
C MET A 66 6.98 -2.01 -22.13
N HIS A 67 6.05 -1.85 -21.18
CA HIS A 67 4.64 -2.19 -21.38
C HIS A 67 4.05 -1.44 -22.57
N ARG A 68 4.27 -0.12 -22.63
CA ARG A 68 3.82 0.71 -23.75
C ARG A 68 4.42 0.26 -25.07
N ALA A 69 5.74 0.10 -25.12
CA ALA A 69 6.44 -0.29 -26.34
C ALA A 69 5.97 -1.66 -26.85
N SER A 70 5.75 -2.64 -25.97
CA SER A 70 5.19 -3.95 -26.33
C SER A 70 3.78 -3.82 -26.91
N CYS A 71 2.91 -3.03 -26.27
CA CYS A 71 1.55 -2.80 -26.74
C CYS A 71 1.50 -2.07 -28.10
N GLU A 72 2.37 -1.07 -28.32
CA GLU A 72 2.49 -0.37 -29.60
C GLU A 72 2.97 -1.33 -30.70
N ALA A 73 4.01 -2.12 -30.44
CA ALA A 73 4.53 -3.09 -31.40
C ALA A 73 3.48 -4.17 -31.77
N ILE A 74 2.69 -4.63 -30.80
CA ILE A 74 1.57 -5.56 -31.04
C ILE A 74 0.49 -4.90 -31.90
N ALA A 75 0.09 -3.65 -31.59
CA ALA A 75 -0.94 -2.93 -32.34
C ALA A 75 -0.52 -2.62 -33.78
N ASP A 76 0.77 -2.40 -34.02
CA ASP A 76 1.31 -2.16 -35.36
C ASP A 76 1.36 -3.43 -36.20
N ARG A 77 1.69 -4.58 -35.58
CA ARG A 77 1.66 -5.88 -36.27
C ARG A 77 0.25 -6.40 -36.49
N TYR A 78 -0.64 -6.24 -35.51
CA TYR A 78 -1.98 -6.80 -35.48
C TYR A 78 -3.00 -5.68 -35.25
N GLY A 79 -3.32 -4.93 -36.32
CA GLY A 79 -4.13 -3.71 -36.23
C GLY A 79 -5.47 -3.84 -35.49
N TRP A 80 -6.09 -5.02 -35.52
CA TRP A 80 -7.34 -5.30 -34.81
C TRP A 80 -7.20 -5.30 -33.27
N LEU A 81 -5.99 -5.51 -32.73
CA LEU A 81 -5.69 -5.47 -31.30
C LEU A 81 -5.41 -4.06 -30.76
N ARG A 82 -5.38 -3.04 -31.62
CA ARG A 82 -5.09 -1.65 -31.21
C ARG A 82 -6.00 -1.15 -30.07
N PRO A 83 -7.34 -1.36 -30.09
CA PRO A 83 -8.20 -0.91 -29.00
C PRO A 83 -7.88 -1.57 -27.65
N GLU A 84 -7.47 -2.85 -27.67
CA GLU A 84 -7.04 -3.58 -26.48
C GLU A 84 -5.71 -3.02 -25.95
N CYS A 85 -4.75 -2.82 -26.84
CA CYS A 85 -3.43 -2.29 -26.50
C CYS A 85 -3.53 -0.90 -25.87
N GLU A 86 -4.31 0.00 -26.46
CA GLU A 86 -4.58 1.34 -25.91
C GLU A 86 -5.22 1.27 -24.53
N ARG A 87 -6.19 0.37 -24.33
CA ARG A 87 -6.84 0.17 -23.03
C ARG A 87 -5.84 -0.31 -21.97
N GLN A 88 -4.94 -1.23 -22.32
CA GLN A 88 -3.93 -1.74 -21.40
C GLN A 88 -2.87 -0.67 -21.07
N ILE A 89 -2.46 0.16 -22.03
CA ILE A 89 -1.56 1.30 -21.78
C ILE A 89 -2.20 2.27 -20.78
N GLN A 90 -3.44 2.71 -21.04
CA GLN A 90 -4.13 3.63 -20.15
C GLN A 90 -4.37 3.04 -18.74
N ALA A 91 -4.70 1.76 -18.66
CA ALA A 91 -4.86 1.06 -17.38
C ALA A 91 -3.55 1.04 -16.60
N ARG A 92 -2.42 0.78 -17.26
CA ARG A 92 -1.10 0.79 -16.63
C ARG A 92 -0.72 2.18 -16.14
N GLU A 93 -0.92 3.21 -16.95
CA GLU A 93 -0.66 4.61 -16.56
C GLU A 93 -1.50 5.04 -15.35
N ARG A 94 -2.77 4.62 -15.29
CA ARG A 94 -3.64 4.88 -14.12
C ARG A 94 -3.09 4.18 -12.88
N ALA A 95 -2.74 2.90 -12.98
CA ALA A 95 -2.17 2.16 -11.85
C ALA A 95 -0.88 2.80 -11.32
N GLU A 96 0.03 3.23 -12.21
CA GLU A 96 1.28 3.92 -11.81
C GLU A 96 1.03 5.31 -11.20
N ARG A 97 -0.05 5.99 -11.60
CA ARG A 97 -0.47 7.24 -10.95
C ARG A 97 -1.01 6.95 -9.56
N ASP A 98 -1.90 5.98 -9.43
CA ASP A 98 -2.57 5.63 -8.18
C ASP A 98 -1.57 5.12 -7.13
N GLU A 99 -0.60 4.30 -7.55
CA GLU A 99 0.51 3.84 -6.70
C GLU A 99 1.34 5.01 -6.17
N ARG A 100 1.73 5.96 -7.04
CA ARG A 100 2.47 7.16 -6.61
C ARG A 100 1.68 8.00 -5.62
N LEU A 101 0.38 8.17 -5.83
CA LEU A 101 -0.49 8.90 -4.90
C LEU A 101 -0.61 8.17 -3.56
N ALA A 102 -0.74 6.84 -3.57
CA ALA A 102 -0.80 6.03 -2.35
C ALA A 102 0.51 6.12 -1.55
N LEU A 103 1.66 6.05 -2.22
CA LEU A 103 2.98 6.21 -1.58
C LEU A 103 3.14 7.60 -0.96
N ALA A 104 2.79 8.66 -1.70
CA ALA A 104 2.86 10.04 -1.19
C ALA A 104 1.93 10.25 0.02
N ALA A 105 0.73 9.67 -0.01
CA ALA A 105 -0.21 9.72 1.11
C ALA A 105 0.32 8.98 2.35
N ALA A 106 0.94 7.81 2.16
CA ALA A 106 1.56 7.06 3.24
C ALA A 106 2.72 7.82 3.89
N GLU A 107 3.59 8.44 3.08
CA GLU A 107 4.70 9.27 3.57
C GLU A 107 4.19 10.49 4.35
N ALA A 108 3.17 11.19 3.82
CA ALA A 108 2.56 12.32 4.51
C ALA A 108 1.95 11.92 5.87
N GLN A 109 1.29 10.75 5.94
CA GLN A 109 0.77 10.22 7.19
C GLN A 109 1.88 9.88 8.19
N GLU A 110 3.01 9.31 7.72
CA GLU A 110 4.15 9.01 8.58
C GLU A 110 4.78 10.28 9.15
N ILE A 111 4.98 11.30 8.32
CA ILE A 111 5.49 12.62 8.73
C ILE A 111 4.54 13.25 9.76
N ALA A 112 3.23 13.28 9.49
CA ALA A 112 2.24 13.81 10.42
C ALA A 112 2.22 13.05 11.75
N ALA A 113 2.30 11.72 11.71
CA ALA A 113 2.36 10.90 12.92
C ALA A 113 3.63 11.14 13.72
N ARG A 114 4.78 11.34 13.05
CA ARG A 114 6.05 11.68 13.69
C ARG A 114 5.98 13.05 14.35
N GLN A 115 5.45 14.06 13.66
CA GLN A 115 5.27 15.41 14.18
C GLN A 115 4.33 15.41 15.38
N TRP A 116 3.18 14.76 15.26
CA TRP A 116 2.22 14.62 16.36
C TRP A 116 2.84 13.92 17.58
N ARG A 117 3.63 12.86 17.39
CA ARG A 117 4.37 12.21 18.49
C ARG A 117 5.37 13.16 19.15
N HIS A 118 6.11 13.93 18.36
CA HIS A 118 7.08 14.89 18.84
C HIS A 118 6.39 15.97 19.70
N ASP A 119 5.33 16.58 19.19
CA ASP A 119 4.62 17.66 19.87
C ASP A 119 3.96 17.17 21.16
N ARG A 120 3.35 15.97 21.11
CA ARG A 120 2.77 15.32 22.29
C ARG A 120 3.81 15.04 23.38
N VAL A 121 5.02 14.64 23.01
CA VAL A 121 6.13 14.45 23.97
C VAL A 121 6.62 15.78 24.52
N SER A 122 6.73 16.81 23.69
CA SER A 122 7.16 18.15 24.10
C SER A 122 6.21 18.75 25.14
N GLU A 123 4.91 18.77 24.84
CA GLU A 123 3.87 19.25 25.77
C GLU A 123 3.83 18.42 27.05
N SER A 124 4.03 17.11 26.96
CA SER A 124 4.08 16.26 28.17
C SER A 124 5.27 16.59 29.06
N ARG A 125 6.43 16.92 28.49
CA ARG A 125 7.60 17.34 29.28
C ARG A 125 7.35 18.68 30.00
N ALA A 126 6.57 19.57 29.40
CA ALA A 126 6.15 20.80 30.08
C ALA A 126 5.15 20.51 31.21
N ALA A 127 4.15 19.65 30.98
CA ALA A 127 3.14 19.32 31.99
C ALA A 127 3.70 18.54 33.19
N ILE A 128 4.71 17.69 32.97
CA ILE A 128 5.19 16.76 33.99
C ILE A 128 5.80 17.46 35.22
N THR A 129 6.29 18.69 35.07
CA THR A 129 6.90 19.46 36.17
C THR A 129 5.87 19.84 37.24
N ALA A 130 4.58 19.84 36.90
CA ALA A 130 3.49 20.14 37.82
C ALA A 130 2.94 18.88 38.52
N LEU A 131 3.48 17.69 38.25
CA LEU A 131 2.94 16.42 38.74
C LEU A 131 3.92 15.74 39.70
N CYS A 132 3.40 15.17 40.78
CA CYS A 132 4.17 14.39 41.74
C CYS A 132 3.47 13.07 42.11
N VAL A 133 4.23 12.11 42.64
CA VAL A 133 3.67 10.84 43.13
C VAL A 133 2.75 11.11 44.32
N GLY A 134 1.59 10.44 44.36
CA GLY A 134 0.55 10.63 45.36
C GLY A 134 -0.49 11.70 45.00
N MET A 135 -0.26 12.49 43.94
CA MET A 135 -1.20 13.51 43.49
C MET A 135 -2.48 12.87 42.93
N ALA A 136 -3.63 13.36 43.35
CA ALA A 136 -4.92 13.05 42.74
C ALA A 136 -5.06 13.83 41.42
N VAL A 137 -5.42 13.12 40.36
CA VAL A 137 -5.50 13.68 39.01
C VAL A 137 -6.71 13.12 38.28
N THR A 138 -7.13 13.82 37.24
CA THR A 138 -8.05 13.30 36.24
C THR A 138 -7.27 12.96 34.98
N ALA A 139 -7.37 11.71 34.52
CA ALA A 139 -6.64 11.19 33.36
C ALA A 139 -7.59 10.53 32.35
N THR A 140 -7.31 10.69 31.06
CA THR A 140 -8.04 9.98 29.99
C THR A 140 -7.37 8.64 29.69
N VAL A 141 -8.02 7.53 30.09
CA VAL A 141 -7.53 6.16 29.87
C VAL A 141 -8.45 5.44 28.90
N LYS A 142 -7.92 5.03 27.74
CA LYS A 142 -8.68 4.38 26.65
C LYS A 142 -9.98 5.14 26.27
N GLY A 143 -9.90 6.47 26.22
CA GLY A 143 -11.04 7.35 25.89
C GLY A 143 -12.00 7.65 27.05
N HIS A 144 -11.76 7.11 28.25
CA HIS A 144 -12.57 7.40 29.43
C HIS A 144 -11.83 8.29 30.41
N SER A 145 -12.46 9.38 30.85
CA SER A 145 -11.97 10.19 31.96
C SER A 145 -12.11 9.44 33.29
N ARG A 146 -11.05 9.40 34.07
CA ARG A 146 -10.96 8.70 35.36
C ARG A 146 -10.21 9.55 36.37
N THR A 147 -10.75 9.64 37.59
CA THR A 147 -9.98 10.09 38.75
C THR A 147 -8.99 8.99 39.12
N ALA A 148 -7.73 9.37 39.31
CA ALA A 148 -6.62 8.47 39.52
C ALA A 148 -5.58 9.10 40.44
N ILE A 149 -4.69 8.28 40.99
CA ILE A 149 -3.54 8.74 41.78
C ILE A 149 -2.27 8.45 41.00
N VAL A 150 -1.37 9.44 40.92
CA VAL A 150 -0.06 9.25 40.29
C VAL A 150 0.81 8.33 41.13
N THR A 151 1.24 7.20 40.58
CA THR A 151 2.10 6.23 41.28
C THR A 151 3.55 6.27 40.82
N LYS A 152 3.82 6.77 39.60
CA LYS A 152 5.17 6.95 39.08
C LYS A 152 5.23 8.13 38.11
N VAL A 153 6.28 8.95 38.23
CA VAL A 153 6.57 10.04 37.30
C VAL A 153 7.80 9.69 36.47
N GLY A 154 7.65 9.67 35.15
CA GLY A 154 8.75 9.47 34.19
C GLY A 154 9.25 10.80 33.62
N ARG A 155 9.79 10.78 32.39
CA ARG A 155 10.24 12.00 31.69
C ARG A 155 9.16 12.70 30.88
N SER A 156 8.20 11.96 30.34
CA SER A 156 7.09 12.49 29.53
C SER A 156 5.78 11.71 29.74
N ARG A 157 5.81 10.70 30.59
CA ARG A 157 4.67 9.83 30.90
C ARG A 157 4.65 9.58 32.38
N ILE A 158 3.46 9.33 32.90
CA ILE A 158 3.23 8.98 34.29
C ILE A 158 2.42 7.68 34.36
N THR A 159 2.62 6.93 35.43
CA THR A 159 1.74 5.81 35.78
C THR A 159 0.70 6.33 36.75
N VAL A 160 -0.56 6.07 36.44
CA VAL A 160 -1.69 6.39 37.32
C VAL A 160 -2.39 5.11 37.76
N ALA A 161 -2.82 5.05 39.02
CA ALA A 161 -3.67 4.00 39.57
C ALA A 161 -5.11 4.52 39.71
N PHE A 162 -6.09 3.72 39.26
CA PHE A 162 -7.50 4.07 39.31
C PHE A 162 -8.35 2.84 39.61
N HIS A 163 -9.55 3.07 40.15
CA HIS A 163 -10.50 2.01 40.47
C HIS A 163 -11.56 1.89 39.37
N LEU A 164 -11.91 0.66 39.03
CA LEU A 164 -13.08 0.36 38.20
C LEU A 164 -14.35 0.44 39.04
N LYS A 165 -15.52 0.52 38.38
CA LYS A 165 -16.82 0.40 39.05
C LYS A 165 -16.97 -0.89 39.86
N SER A 166 -16.25 -1.96 39.48
CA SER A 166 -16.21 -3.23 40.20
C SER A 166 -15.35 -3.21 41.47
N GLY A 167 -14.73 -2.08 41.81
CA GLY A 167 -13.78 -1.97 42.93
C GLY A 167 -12.37 -2.48 42.63
N ALA A 168 -12.14 -3.09 41.46
CA ALA A 168 -10.80 -3.55 41.07
C ALA A 168 -9.88 -2.37 40.74
N GLU A 169 -8.67 -2.38 41.33
CA GLU A 169 -7.63 -1.40 41.00
C GLU A 169 -6.91 -1.77 39.70
N ARG A 170 -6.59 -0.77 38.89
CA ARG A 170 -5.77 -0.91 37.68
C ARG A 170 -4.79 0.23 37.56
N THR A 171 -3.71 -0.02 36.83
CA THR A 171 -2.75 1.01 36.45
C THR A 171 -2.78 1.26 34.95
N ALA A 172 -2.43 2.49 34.55
CA ALA A 172 -2.24 2.87 33.17
C ALA A 172 -1.03 3.79 33.04
N LEU A 173 -0.26 3.61 31.97
CA LEU A 173 0.78 4.55 31.56
C LEU A 173 0.16 5.56 30.59
N VAL A 174 0.17 6.84 30.97
CA VAL A 174 -0.42 7.94 30.20
C VAL A 174 0.59 9.05 29.97
N TYR A 175 0.40 9.86 28.92
CA TYR A 175 1.20 11.06 28.71
C TYR A 175 0.81 12.13 29.72
N ALA A 176 1.80 12.85 30.25
CA ALA A 176 1.57 13.85 31.29
C ALA A 176 0.65 14.99 30.83
N ARG A 177 0.66 15.34 29.53
CA ARG A 177 -0.24 16.37 28.97
C ARG A 177 -1.73 16.02 29.01
N ASP A 178 -2.06 14.73 29.11
CA ASP A 178 -3.46 14.26 29.10
C ASP A 178 -3.98 14.03 30.53
N VAL A 179 -3.30 14.64 31.50
CA VAL A 179 -3.55 14.51 32.93
C VAL A 179 -3.68 15.90 33.52
N HIS A 180 -4.72 16.11 34.31
CA HIS A 180 -5.01 17.38 34.95
C HIS A 180 -5.06 17.18 36.47
N PRO A 181 -4.35 18.02 37.27
CA PRO A 181 -4.51 18.03 38.71
C PRO A 181 -5.97 18.24 39.10
N THR A 182 -6.41 17.55 40.15
CA THR A 182 -7.76 17.68 40.73
C THR A 182 -7.70 18.51 42.00
#